data_AF-A0A845F453-F1
#
_entry.id   AF-A0A845F453-F1
#
_cell.length_a   1.000
_cell.length_b   1.000
_cell.length_c   1.000
_cell.angle_alpha   90.00
_cell.angle_beta   90.00
_cell.angle_gamma   90.00
#
_symmetry.space_group_name_H-M   'P 1'
#
loop_
_entity.id
_entity.type
_entity.pdbx_description
1 polymer ?
#
loop_
_entity_poly.entity_id
_entity_poly.type
_entity_poly.pdbx_seq_one_letter_code
_entity_poly.pdbx_strand_id
1 'polypeptide(L)'
;MKIFEATYDGHRIHVENKWKGEKLYVDGELQDENIGLALRATLTGELKADNNEAKCIKVTLGGFLSIHCKIFVDYGLVRSYRIKKRI
;
A
#
# COMPACT_ATOMS: atom_id res chain seq x y z
N MET A 1 -12.22 5.44 6.85
CA MET A 1 -11.52 4.66 5.81
C MET A 1 -10.57 5.57 5.07
N LYS A 2 -9.30 5.19 4.96
CA LYS A 2 -8.31 5.91 4.16
C LYS A 2 -7.83 5.01 3.04
N ILE A 3 -7.56 5.63 1.90
CA ILE A 3 -7.02 4.97 0.72
C ILE A 3 -5.79 5.76 0.28
N PHE A 4 -4.74 5.05 -0.09
CA PHE A 4 -3.51 5.60 -0.62
C PHE A 4 -3.19 4.93 -1.95
N GLU A 5 -2.76 5.72 -2.93
CA GLU A 5 -2.34 5.22 -4.23
C GLU A 5 -0.92 5.69 -4.54
N ALA A 6 -0.18 4.83 -5.21
CA ALA A 6 1.09 5.13 -5.85
C ALA A 6 1.15 4.46 -7.22
N THR A 7 1.95 5.03 -8.11
CA THR A 7 2.27 4.44 -9.41
C THR A 7 3.77 4.26 -9.48
N TYR A 8 4.21 3.09 -9.90
CA TYR A 8 5.63 2.77 -10.07
C TYR A 8 5.79 1.87 -11.30
N ASP A 9 6.65 2.26 -12.24
CA ASP A 9 6.87 1.56 -13.51
C ASP A 9 5.58 1.15 -14.25
N GLY A 10 4.56 2.01 -14.24
CA GLY A 10 3.26 1.75 -14.88
C GLY A 10 2.28 0.91 -14.05
N HIS A 11 2.73 0.26 -12.98
CA HIS A 11 1.88 -0.50 -12.08
C HIS A 11 1.20 0.38 -11.03
N ARG A 12 -0.04 0.05 -10.69
CA ARG A 12 -0.82 0.74 -9.65
C ARG A 12 -0.73 -0.01 -8.33
N ILE A 13 -0.18 0.65 -7.32
CA ILE A 13 -0.15 0.17 -5.94
C ILE A 13 -1.26 0.87 -5.17
N HIS A 14 -2.21 0.10 -4.65
CA HIS A 14 -3.38 0.62 -3.92
C HIS A 14 -3.43 0.02 -2.51
N VAL A 15 -3.49 0.91 -1.51
CA VAL A 15 -3.49 0.53 -0.10
C VAL A 15 -4.76 1.02 0.56
N GLU A 16 -5.47 0.10 1.20
CA GLU A 16 -6.65 0.41 2.00
C GLU A 16 -6.33 0.32 3.49
N ASN A 17 -6.84 1.28 4.26
CA ASN A 17 -6.91 1.21 5.72
C ASN A 17 -8.37 1.39 6.17
N LYS A 18 -8.97 0.28 6.58
CA LYS A 18 -10.36 0.14 7.04
C LYS A 18 -10.35 -0.36 8.48
N TRP A 19 -11.48 -0.19 9.17
CA TRP A 19 -11.61 -0.71 10.55
C TRP A 19 -11.56 -2.25 10.61
N LYS A 20 -11.88 -2.91 9.50
CA LYS A 20 -11.80 -4.37 9.35
C LYS A 20 -10.39 -4.88 9.04
N GLY A 21 -9.44 -3.98 8.80
CA GLY A 21 -8.10 -4.35 8.38
C GLY A 21 -7.50 -3.45 7.31
N GLU A 22 -6.25 -3.74 7.00
CA GLU A 22 -5.49 -3.13 5.92
C GLU A 22 -5.32 -4.12 4.77
N LYS A 23 -5.29 -3.60 3.54
CA LYS A 23 -5.11 -4.42 2.34
C LYS A 23 -4.15 -3.75 1.37
N LEU A 24 -3.32 -4.55 0.72
CA LEU A 24 -2.43 -4.14 -0.36
C LEU A 24 -2.90 -4.79 -1.66
N TYR A 25 -3.10 -3.96 -2.67
CA TYR A 25 -3.42 -4.38 -4.01
C TYR A 25 -2.37 -3.87 -5.00
N VAL A 26 -2.04 -4.70 -5.99
CA VAL A 26 -1.21 -4.35 -7.14
C VAL A 26 -2.02 -4.65 -8.39
N ASP A 27 -2.23 -3.64 -9.23
CA ASP A 27 -3.05 -3.72 -10.45
C ASP A 27 -4.46 -4.30 -10.23
N GLY A 28 -4.98 -4.13 -9.01
CA GLY A 28 -6.30 -4.63 -8.60
C GLY A 28 -6.28 -6.02 -7.96
N GLU A 29 -5.16 -6.74 -8.00
CA GLU A 29 -4.99 -8.03 -7.32
C GLU A 29 -4.60 -7.84 -5.87
N LEU A 30 -5.32 -8.51 -4.95
CA LEU A 30 -4.98 -8.52 -3.52
C LEU A 30 -3.71 -9.33 -3.31
N GLN A 31 -2.68 -8.71 -2.75
CA GLN A 31 -1.41 -9.40 -2.47
C GLN A 31 -1.21 -9.68 -0.98
N ASP A 32 -1.74 -8.84 -0.09
CA ASP A 32 -1.61 -9.03 1.36
C ASP A 32 -2.70 -8.29 2.14
N GLU A 33 -3.01 -8.78 3.34
CA GLU A 33 -3.96 -8.17 4.26
C GLU A 33 -3.64 -8.44 5.73
N ASN A 34 -3.94 -7.44 6.56
CA ASN A 34 -4.07 -7.61 8.00
C ASN A 34 -5.55 -7.53 8.37
N ILE A 35 -5.99 -8.32 9.35
CA ILE A 35 -7.38 -8.36 9.81
C ILE A 35 -7.51 -7.66 11.16
N GLY A 36 -8.55 -6.84 11.31
CA GLY A 36 -8.86 -6.13 12.55
C GLY A 36 -8.24 -4.74 12.63
N LEU A 37 -8.14 -4.20 13.85
CA LEU A 37 -7.66 -2.84 14.08
C LEU A 37 -6.26 -2.90 14.72
N ALA A 38 -5.26 -2.37 14.01
CA ALA A 38 -3.91 -2.22 14.53
C ALA A 38 -3.48 -0.75 14.52
N LEU A 39 -2.70 -0.33 15.53
CA LEU A 39 -2.11 1.03 15.58
C LEU A 39 -0.98 1.20 14.55
N ARG A 40 -0.34 0.09 14.18
CA ARG A 40 0.68 -0.01 13.14
C ARG A 40 0.44 -1.29 12.36
N ALA A 41 0.59 -1.23 11.05
CA ALA A 41 0.49 -2.38 10.17
C ALA A 41 1.62 -2.36 9.15
N THR A 42 2.05 -3.55 8.74
CA THR A 42 2.97 -3.75 7.61
C THR A 42 2.27 -4.67 6.62
N LEU A 43 2.37 -4.35 5.33
CA LEU A 43 1.92 -5.22 4.25
C LEU A 43 3.08 -5.44 3.28
N THR A 44 3.13 -6.59 2.65
CA THR A 44 4.16 -6.95 1.67
C THR A 44 3.55 -7.42 0.37
N GLY A 45 4.23 -7.19 -0.74
CA GLY A 45 3.77 -7.60 -2.06
C GLY A 45 4.93 -7.62 -3.05
N GLU A 46 4.62 -7.82 -4.32
CA GLU A 46 5.60 -7.88 -5.41
C GLU A 46 5.03 -7.21 -6.66
N LEU A 47 5.85 -6.41 -7.36
CA LEU A 47 5.61 -5.97 -8.72
C LEU A 47 6.27 -6.97 -9.66
N LYS A 48 5.49 -7.54 -10.59
CA LYS A 48 6.04 -8.35 -11.68
C LYS A 48 6.30 -7.45 -12.87
N ALA A 49 7.55 -7.20 -13.18
CA ALA A 49 7.93 -6.47 -14.38
C ALA A 49 7.99 -7.40 -15.61
N ASP A 50 7.80 -6.83 -16.80
CA ASP A 50 7.77 -7.57 -18.08
C ASP A 50 9.07 -8.34 -18.39
N ASN A 51 10.18 -7.98 -17.73
CA ASN A 51 11.49 -8.63 -17.88
C ASN A 51 11.70 -9.84 -16.96
N ASN A 52 10.63 -10.38 -16.34
CA ASN A 52 10.69 -11.47 -15.36
C ASN A 52 11.41 -11.11 -14.04
N GLU A 53 11.67 -9.82 -13.81
CA GLU A 53 12.21 -9.30 -12.56
C GLU A 53 11.05 -8.95 -11.61
N ALA A 54 11.13 -9.41 -10.37
CA ALA A 54 10.17 -9.09 -9.33
C ALA A 54 10.77 -8.05 -8.38
N LYS A 55 10.05 -6.96 -8.14
CA LYS A 55 10.44 -5.94 -7.14
C LYS A 55 9.56 -6.08 -5.90
N CYS A 56 10.18 -6.08 -4.73
CA CYS A 56 9.46 -6.26 -3.47
C CYS A 56 8.74 -4.97 -3.08
N ILE A 57 7.47 -5.05 -2.72
CA ILE A 57 6.73 -3.94 -2.11
C ILE A 57 6.70 -4.15 -0.60
N LYS A 58 7.00 -3.08 0.14
CA LYS A 58 6.71 -2.98 1.56
C LYS A 58 5.87 -1.74 1.85
N VAL A 59 4.76 -1.93 2.52
CA VAL A 59 3.91 -0.84 3.01
C VAL A 59 4.01 -0.78 4.52
N THR A 60 4.13 0.42 5.06
CA THR A 60 4.02 0.67 6.51
C THR A 60 2.93 1.70 6.76
N LEU A 61 2.00 1.33 7.63
CA LEU A 61 0.87 2.13 8.04
C LEU A 61 0.98 2.42 9.54
N GLY A 62 0.72 3.67 9.93
CA GLY A 62 0.71 4.05 11.34
C GLY A 62 0.86 5.55 11.55
N GLY A 63 0.81 5.98 12.80
CA GLY A 63 0.97 7.37 13.20
C GLY A 63 0.12 7.71 14.41
N PHE A 64 0.56 8.68 15.21
CA PHE A 64 -0.08 9.02 16.48
C PHE A 64 -1.27 9.97 16.32
N LEU A 65 -1.08 11.06 15.56
CA LEU A 65 -2.14 12.05 15.30
C LEU A 65 -2.92 11.77 14.01
N SER A 66 -2.27 11.15 13.03
CA SER A 66 -2.89 10.79 11.76
C SER A 66 -2.25 9.53 11.19
N ILE A 67 -3.04 8.66 10.58
CA ILE A 67 -2.50 7.52 9.81
C ILE A 67 -1.72 8.05 8.60
N HIS A 68 -0.44 7.71 8.57
CA HIS A 68 0.47 7.81 7.44
C HIS A 68 0.58 6.44 6.74
N CYS A 69 0.86 6.49 5.44
CA CYS A 69 1.18 5.33 4.63
C CYS A 69 2.51 5.61 3.91
N LYS A 70 3.51 4.74 4.10
CA LYS A 70 4.76 4.78 3.32
C LYS A 70 4.86 3.50 2.52
N ILE A 71 5.10 3.65 1.23
CA ILE A 71 5.24 2.54 0.28
C ILE A 71 6.69 2.54 -0.16
N PHE A 72 7.34 1.39 -0.04
CA PHE A 72 8.68 1.15 -0.51
C PHE A 72 8.62 0.12 -1.62
N VAL A 73 9.36 0.36 -2.70
CA VAL A 73 9.66 -0.65 -3.72
C VAL A 73 11.14 -0.94 -3.62
N ASP A 74 11.45 -2.20 -3.33
CA ASP A 74 12.70 -2.69 -2.77
C ASP A 74 13.12 -1.87 -1.53
N TYR A 75 14.05 -0.94 -1.72
CA TYR A 75 14.55 -0.06 -0.66
C TYR A 75 14.24 1.43 -0.92
N GLY A 76 13.56 1.75 -2.03
CA GLY A 76 13.22 3.11 -2.43
C GLY A 76 11.83 3.53 -1.94
N LEU A 77 11.73 4.68 -1.27
CA LEU A 77 10.44 5.27 -0.90
C LEU A 77 9.73 5.80 -2.16
N VAL A 78 8.50 5.33 -2.38
CA VAL A 78 7.66 5.76 -3.50
C VAL A 78 6.69 6.83 -3.03
N ARG A 79 6.53 7.87 -3.85
CA ARG A 79 5.56 8.94 -3.61
C ARG A 79 4.15 8.36 -3.73
N SER A 80 3.39 8.46 -2.65
CA SER A 80 1.97 8.11 -2.61
C SER A 80 1.13 9.34 -2.29
N TYR A 81 -0.15 9.28 -2.64
CA TYR A 81 -1.12 10.30 -2.28
C TYR A 81 -2.35 9.66 -1.65
N ARG A 82 -2.94 10.38 -0.70
CA ARG A 82 -4.18 9.95 -0.05
C ARG A 82 -5.36 10.40 -0.91
N ILE A 83 -6.21 9.45 -1.30
CA ILE A 83 -7.45 9.79 -2.00
C ILE A 83 -8.42 10.44 -0.99
N LYS A 84 -8.90 11.64 -1.32
CA LYS A 84 -10.05 12.23 -0.62
C LYS A 84 -11.32 11.69 -1.27
N LYS A 85 -12.16 10.99 -0.52
CA LYS A 85 -13.54 10.74 -0.97
C LYS A 85 -14.22 12.11 -1.11
N ARG A 86 -14.68 12.45 -2.31
CA ARG A 86 -15.72 13.48 -2.46
C ARG A 86 -16.98 12.88 -1.86
N ILE A 87 -17.51 13.55 -0.84
CA ILE A 87 -18.84 13.28 -0.28
C ILE A 87 -19.85 13.83 -1.27
#